data_AF-A0A7W1UJT2-F1
#
_entry.id   AF-A0A7W1UJT2-F1
#
_cell.length_a   1.000
_cell.length_b   1.000
_cell.length_c   1.000
_cell.angle_alpha   90.00
_cell.angle_beta   90.00
_cell.angle_gamma   90.00
#
_symmetry.space_group_name_H-M   'P 1'
#
loop_
_entity.id
_entity.type
_entity.pdbx_description
1 polymer ?
#
loop_
_entity_poly.entity_id
_entity_poly.type
_entity_poly.pdbx_seq_one_letter_code
_entity_poly.pdbx_strand_id
1 'polypeptide(L)'
;MKSIPSILLAGATLFSLPAYAAELRGSPASMVQQNQVARAEGYTFVRSPSQVEKMVDKKHLVEVKGNADYQVLPSVSYPYARPAVVLLLERLSPQYREACGERLVVTSLTRPTSQQPANAHQLSVHPTGMAVDLRISQRAACRQWLESTLLSLEEKKLLDVTRERTPPHYHVAVFPEAYTAYVERQRAAEAEREEAAVAVKATPAKPAPAVPTPEPATEQPEEERSGTKGPLLAAVLLAGAMVTRSRRRR
;
A
#
# COMPACT_ATOMS: atom_id res chain seq x y z
N MET A 1 18.55 6.55 65.07
CA MET A 1 18.44 5.32 64.27
C MET A 1 17.48 5.59 63.11
N LYS A 2 17.73 4.94 61.97
CA LYS A 2 17.48 5.41 60.59
C LYS A 2 16.00 5.46 60.19
N SER A 3 15.60 6.55 59.53
CA SER A 3 14.33 6.71 58.80
C SER A 3 14.37 5.98 57.45
N ILE A 4 13.30 5.26 57.12
CA ILE A 4 13.11 4.58 55.83
C ILE A 4 12.21 5.46 54.96
N PRO A 5 12.60 5.84 53.72
CA PRO A 5 11.70 6.54 52.81
C PRO A 5 10.86 5.53 52.02
N SER A 6 9.53 5.71 52.05
CA SER A 6 8.59 5.00 51.20
C SER A 6 8.69 5.54 49.77
N ILE A 7 9.14 4.71 48.83
CA ILE A 7 9.12 4.99 47.39
C ILE A 7 7.72 4.65 46.87
N LEU A 8 6.96 5.68 46.52
CA LEU A 8 5.70 5.57 45.78
C LEU A 8 6.03 5.29 44.30
N LEU A 9 5.84 4.06 43.88
CA LEU A 9 5.95 3.65 42.48
C LEU A 9 4.67 4.05 41.74
N ALA A 10 4.68 5.20 41.08
CA ALA A 10 3.60 5.63 40.19
C ALA A 10 3.62 4.77 38.92
N GLY A 11 2.73 3.78 38.86
CA GLY A 11 2.52 2.94 37.68
C GLY A 11 1.95 3.77 36.52
N ALA A 12 2.76 4.00 35.49
CA ALA A 12 2.29 4.57 34.23
C ALA A 12 1.44 3.53 33.48
N THR A 13 0.12 3.70 33.52
CA THR A 13 -0.81 2.95 32.68
C THR A 13 -0.70 3.47 31.24
N LEU A 14 -0.08 2.67 30.37
CA LEU A 14 -0.13 2.87 28.93
C LEU A 14 -1.58 2.65 28.45
N PHE A 15 -2.30 3.74 28.22
CA PHE A 15 -3.59 3.69 27.52
C PHE A 15 -3.33 3.39 26.03
N SER A 16 -3.56 2.15 25.61
CA SER A 16 -3.74 1.83 24.20
C SER A 16 -5.02 2.50 23.72
N LEU A 17 -4.90 3.58 22.94
CA LEU A 17 -6.04 4.14 22.23
C LEU A 17 -6.58 3.09 21.25
N PRO A 18 -7.91 2.94 21.13
CA PRO A 18 -8.49 2.06 20.13
C PRO A 18 -8.07 2.56 18.74
N ALA A 19 -7.38 1.71 17.98
CA ALA A 19 -7.17 1.96 16.56
C ALA A 19 -8.56 1.95 15.90
N TYR A 20 -9.03 3.10 15.45
CA TYR A 20 -10.19 3.16 14.56
C TYR A 20 -9.82 2.40 13.30
N ALA A 21 -10.38 1.20 13.14
CA ALA A 21 -10.24 0.45 11.91
C ALA A 21 -10.85 1.31 10.80
N ALA A 22 -10.03 1.73 9.85
CA ALA A 22 -10.51 2.41 8.67
C ALA A 22 -11.53 1.47 7.98
N GLU A 23 -12.78 1.91 7.87
CA GLU A 23 -13.84 1.17 7.19
C GLU A 23 -13.98 1.71 5.76
N LEU A 24 -14.24 0.81 4.81
CA LEU A 24 -14.53 1.14 3.40
C LEU A 24 -15.93 1.75 3.20
N ARG A 25 -16.39 2.52 4.18
CA ARG A 25 -17.71 3.12 4.17
C ARG A 25 -17.59 4.53 3.62
N GLY A 26 -18.13 4.72 2.42
CA GLY A 26 -18.25 6.05 1.84
C GLY A 26 -19.01 6.97 2.78
N SER A 27 -18.53 8.21 2.87
CA SER A 27 -19.14 9.26 3.69
C SER A 27 -19.29 10.53 2.87
N PRO A 28 -20.27 11.41 3.21
CA PRO A 28 -20.35 12.73 2.60
C PRO A 28 -19.03 13.52 2.70
N ALA A 29 -18.29 13.34 3.78
CA ALA A 29 -16.98 13.96 3.98
C ALA A 29 -15.93 13.47 2.96
N SER A 30 -15.87 12.16 2.69
CA SER A 30 -15.00 11.58 1.65
C SER A 30 -15.34 12.16 0.26
N MET A 31 -16.64 12.23 -0.08
CA MET A 31 -17.10 12.82 -1.34
C MET A 31 -16.72 14.30 -1.49
N VAL A 32 -16.81 15.07 -0.41
CA VAL A 32 -16.38 16.48 -0.39
C VAL A 32 -14.85 16.57 -0.55
N GLN A 33 -14.10 15.74 0.18
CA GLN A 33 -12.65 15.73 0.16
C GLN A 33 -12.10 15.44 -1.25
N GLN A 34 -12.55 14.36 -1.90
CA GLN A 34 -12.08 14.04 -3.25
C GLN A 34 -12.39 15.17 -4.25
N ASN A 35 -13.55 15.83 -4.11
CA ASN A 35 -13.93 16.94 -4.97
C ASN A 35 -13.05 18.18 -4.73
N GLN A 36 -12.73 18.46 -3.46
CA GLN A 36 -11.82 19.54 -3.07
C GLN A 36 -10.41 19.30 -3.61
N VAL A 37 -9.88 18.07 -3.52
CA VAL A 37 -8.58 17.71 -4.09
C VAL A 37 -8.58 17.95 -5.61
N ALA A 38 -9.60 17.47 -6.32
CA ALA A 38 -9.73 17.69 -7.76
C ALA A 38 -9.71 19.19 -8.13
N ARG A 39 -10.38 20.03 -7.34
CA ARG A 39 -10.43 21.47 -7.55
C ARG A 39 -9.09 22.14 -7.23
N ALA A 40 -8.45 21.74 -6.14
CA ALA A 40 -7.14 22.26 -5.75
C ALA A 40 -6.07 21.97 -6.81
N GLU A 41 -6.11 20.79 -7.42
CA GLU A 41 -5.24 20.41 -8.55
C GLU A 41 -5.68 21.01 -9.90
N GLY A 42 -6.71 21.86 -9.93
CA GLY A 42 -7.17 22.53 -11.15
C GLY A 42 -7.78 21.59 -12.19
N TYR A 43 -8.30 20.43 -11.77
CA TYR A 43 -8.82 19.46 -12.72
C TYR A 43 -10.13 19.89 -13.36
N THR A 44 -10.18 19.70 -14.67
CA THR A 44 -11.39 19.86 -15.45
C THR A 44 -12.32 18.66 -15.21
N PHE A 45 -13.54 18.94 -14.78
CA PHE A 45 -14.64 17.98 -14.78
C PHE A 45 -15.21 17.92 -16.20
N VAL A 46 -14.82 16.89 -16.97
CA VAL A 46 -15.22 16.77 -18.37
C VAL A 46 -16.73 16.56 -18.48
N ARG A 47 -17.38 17.37 -19.31
CA ARG A 47 -18.84 17.39 -19.42
C ARG A 47 -19.35 16.44 -20.50
N SER A 48 -18.62 16.31 -21.60
CA SER A 48 -19.05 15.57 -22.79
C SER A 48 -17.96 14.60 -23.29
N PRO A 49 -18.33 13.64 -24.16
CA PRO A 49 -17.37 12.75 -24.83
C PRO A 49 -16.28 13.51 -25.60
N SER A 50 -16.65 14.54 -26.36
CA SER A 50 -15.71 15.39 -27.10
C SER A 50 -14.73 16.14 -26.19
N GLN A 51 -15.10 16.40 -24.94
CA GLN A 51 -14.17 16.97 -23.97
C GLN A 51 -13.19 15.93 -23.43
N VAL A 52 -13.57 14.66 -23.34
CA VAL A 52 -12.62 13.57 -23.03
C VAL A 52 -11.55 13.48 -24.12
N GLU A 53 -11.95 13.47 -25.39
CA GLU A 53 -11.02 13.45 -26.53
C GLU A 53 -10.02 14.60 -26.46
N LYS A 54 -10.50 15.83 -26.24
CA LYS A 54 -9.62 17.01 -26.04
C LYS A 54 -8.63 16.84 -24.89
N MET A 55 -9.03 16.19 -23.80
CA MET A 55 -8.14 15.94 -22.66
C MET A 55 -7.12 14.84 -22.98
N VAL A 56 -7.46 13.87 -23.82
CA VAL A 56 -6.52 12.85 -24.34
C VAL A 56 -5.52 13.48 -25.29
N ASP A 57 -5.96 14.35 -26.20
CA ASP A 57 -5.09 15.07 -27.13
C ASP A 57 -4.06 15.93 -26.39
N LYS A 58 -4.50 16.61 -25.33
CA LYS A 58 -3.64 17.40 -24.44
C LYS A 58 -2.79 16.56 -23.47
N LYS A 59 -2.86 15.22 -23.54
CA LYS A 59 -2.16 14.28 -22.65
C LYS A 59 -2.48 14.45 -21.17
N HIS A 60 -3.61 15.10 -20.86
CA HIS A 60 -4.13 15.19 -19.51
C HIS A 60 -4.80 13.89 -19.07
N LEU A 61 -5.43 13.18 -20.01
CA LEU A 61 -5.89 11.82 -19.82
C LEU A 61 -5.11 10.88 -20.75
N VAL A 62 -4.89 9.66 -20.30
CA VAL A 62 -4.20 8.61 -21.03
C VAL A 62 -5.06 7.36 -21.09
N GLU A 63 -4.95 6.62 -22.19
CA GLU A 63 -5.69 5.38 -22.40
C GLU A 63 -5.18 4.27 -21.48
N VAL A 64 -6.11 3.51 -20.91
CA VAL A 64 -5.87 2.39 -20.01
C VAL A 64 -6.30 1.10 -20.73
N LYS A 65 -5.32 0.36 -21.27
CA LYS A 65 -5.59 -0.82 -22.11
C LYS A 65 -5.71 -2.14 -21.35
N GLY A 66 -5.26 -2.19 -20.09
CA GLY A 66 -5.02 -3.45 -19.39
C GLY A 66 -3.71 -4.11 -19.80
N ASN A 67 -3.30 -5.14 -19.06
CA ASN A 67 -2.07 -5.90 -19.28
C ASN A 67 -2.20 -7.32 -18.69
N ALA A 68 -1.09 -8.03 -18.46
CA ALA A 68 -1.10 -9.37 -17.87
C ALA A 68 -1.68 -9.43 -16.44
N ASP A 69 -1.70 -8.32 -15.71
CA ASP A 69 -2.00 -8.23 -14.28
C ASP A 69 -3.34 -7.53 -13.98
N TYR A 70 -3.85 -6.72 -14.92
CA TYR A 70 -5.22 -6.19 -14.84
C TYR A 70 -5.93 -6.15 -16.20
N GLN A 71 -7.26 -6.10 -16.16
CA GLN A 71 -8.10 -5.89 -17.34
C GLN A 71 -9.04 -4.71 -17.15
N VAL A 72 -9.36 -4.05 -18.25
CA VAL A 72 -10.47 -3.10 -18.34
C VAL A 72 -11.65 -3.84 -18.97
N LEU A 73 -12.83 -3.78 -18.35
CA LEU A 73 -14.01 -4.44 -18.91
C LEU A 73 -14.38 -3.82 -20.27
N PRO A 74 -14.83 -4.63 -21.25
CA PRO A 74 -15.28 -4.11 -22.56
C PRO A 74 -16.43 -3.10 -22.46
N SER A 75 -17.18 -3.11 -21.36
CA SER A 75 -18.26 -2.16 -21.08
C SER A 75 -17.78 -0.77 -20.63
N VAL A 76 -16.48 -0.57 -20.40
CA VAL A 76 -15.93 0.75 -20.03
C VAL A 76 -15.81 1.61 -21.29
N SER A 77 -16.77 2.49 -21.52
CA SER A 77 -16.85 3.31 -22.75
C SER A 77 -15.75 4.37 -22.89
N TYR A 78 -15.16 4.80 -21.77
CA TYR A 78 -14.12 5.82 -21.75
C TYR A 78 -12.94 5.29 -20.94
N PRO A 79 -12.09 4.43 -21.53
CA PRO A 79 -10.98 3.79 -20.83
C PRO A 79 -9.80 4.76 -20.69
N TYR A 80 -10.05 5.94 -20.13
CA TYR A 80 -9.08 7.00 -19.99
C TYR A 80 -8.99 7.43 -18.53
N ALA A 81 -7.79 7.77 -18.07
CA ALA A 81 -7.59 8.25 -16.71
C ALA A 81 -6.41 9.22 -16.62
N ARG A 82 -6.26 9.87 -15.48
CA ARG A 82 -5.06 10.65 -15.15
C ARG A 82 -3.84 9.71 -15.04
N PRO A 83 -2.63 10.18 -15.37
CA PRO A 83 -1.41 9.37 -15.26
C PRO A 83 -1.21 8.71 -13.89
N ALA A 84 -1.58 9.39 -12.79
CA ALA A 84 -1.47 8.83 -11.44
C ALA A 84 -2.37 7.60 -11.20
N VAL A 85 -3.55 7.55 -11.84
CA VAL A 85 -4.42 6.36 -11.78
C VAL A 85 -3.77 5.20 -12.52
N VAL A 86 -3.16 5.46 -13.67
CA VAL A 86 -2.40 4.42 -14.41
C VAL A 86 -1.23 3.94 -13.56
N LEU A 87 -0.48 4.85 -12.94
CA LEU A 87 0.61 4.50 -12.03
C LEU A 87 0.14 3.62 -10.88
N LEU A 88 -1.03 3.92 -10.28
CA LEU A 88 -1.64 3.07 -9.26
C LEU A 88 -1.95 1.68 -9.81
N LEU A 89 -2.62 1.58 -10.96
CA LEU A 89 -3.00 0.29 -11.55
C LEU A 89 -1.76 -0.57 -11.89
N GLU A 90 -0.74 0.02 -12.51
CA GLU A 90 0.49 -0.68 -12.89
C GLU A 90 1.31 -1.14 -11.68
N ARG A 91 1.19 -0.46 -10.52
CA ARG A 91 1.85 -0.89 -9.28
C ARG A 91 1.02 -1.88 -8.46
N LEU A 92 -0.28 -1.65 -8.34
CA LEU A 92 -1.19 -2.44 -7.52
C LEU A 92 -1.48 -3.80 -8.14
N SER A 93 -1.68 -3.84 -9.46
CA SER A 93 -2.16 -5.06 -10.13
C SER A 93 -1.18 -6.23 -10.11
N PRO A 94 0.16 -6.08 -10.26
CA PRO A 94 1.08 -7.20 -10.13
C PRO A 94 1.10 -7.76 -8.71
N GLN A 95 1.05 -6.88 -7.70
CA GLN A 95 0.98 -7.28 -6.29
C GLN A 95 -0.34 -8.01 -5.98
N TYR A 96 -1.46 -7.52 -6.52
CA TYR A 96 -2.75 -8.19 -6.40
C TYR A 96 -2.70 -9.57 -7.05
N ARG A 97 -2.13 -9.69 -8.25
CA ARG A 97 -2.03 -10.96 -8.96
C ARG A 97 -1.05 -11.93 -8.31
N GLU A 98 0.03 -11.46 -7.69
CA GLU A 98 0.93 -12.29 -6.88
C GLU A 98 0.24 -12.83 -5.63
N ALA A 99 -0.45 -11.95 -4.89
CA ALA A 99 -1.16 -12.34 -3.66
C ALA A 99 -2.38 -13.22 -3.92
N CYS A 100 -3.06 -13.02 -5.06
CA CYS A 100 -4.36 -13.62 -5.32
C CYS A 100 -4.32 -14.68 -6.42
N GLY A 101 -3.50 -14.53 -7.46
CA GLY A 101 -3.59 -15.30 -8.71
C GLY A 101 -4.72 -14.83 -9.64
N GLU A 102 -5.38 -13.70 -9.33
CA GLU A 102 -6.40 -13.07 -10.18
C GLU A 102 -5.87 -11.79 -10.81
N ARG A 103 -6.37 -11.43 -11.99
CA ARG A 103 -6.19 -10.08 -12.54
C ARG A 103 -7.07 -9.09 -11.78
N LEU A 104 -6.56 -7.90 -11.53
CA LEU A 104 -7.38 -6.78 -11.10
C LEU A 104 -8.36 -6.41 -12.23
N VAL A 105 -9.60 -6.07 -11.93
CA VAL A 105 -10.63 -5.81 -12.96
C VAL A 105 -11.17 -4.39 -12.77
N VAL A 106 -10.90 -3.54 -13.75
CA VAL A 106 -11.41 -2.16 -13.83
C VAL A 106 -12.79 -2.15 -14.46
N THR A 107 -13.77 -1.60 -13.75
CA THR A 107 -15.18 -1.57 -14.13
C THR A 107 -15.67 -0.19 -14.58
N SER A 108 -14.91 0.88 -14.28
CA SER A 108 -15.17 2.25 -14.71
C SER A 108 -13.91 3.10 -14.56
N LEU A 109 -13.78 4.13 -15.39
CA LEU A 109 -12.67 5.12 -15.36
C LEU A 109 -13.27 6.52 -15.53
N THR A 110 -12.71 7.36 -16.42
CA THR A 110 -13.30 8.67 -16.73
C THR A 110 -14.74 8.47 -17.20
N ARG A 111 -15.67 9.28 -16.68
CA ARG A 111 -17.05 9.30 -17.15
C ARG A 111 -17.51 10.74 -17.27
N PRO A 112 -17.77 11.25 -18.48
CA PRO A 112 -18.28 12.61 -18.66
C PRO A 112 -19.54 12.86 -17.84
N THR A 113 -19.74 14.10 -17.38
CA THR A 113 -20.95 14.48 -16.64
C THR A 113 -22.23 14.12 -17.41
N SER A 114 -22.25 14.29 -18.74
CA SER A 114 -23.41 13.96 -19.59
C SER A 114 -23.67 12.46 -19.76
N GLN A 115 -22.83 11.60 -19.19
CA GLN A 115 -22.90 10.13 -19.29
C GLN A 115 -22.92 9.46 -17.90
N GLN A 116 -23.14 10.26 -16.85
CA GLN A 116 -23.28 9.76 -15.49
C GLN A 116 -24.60 8.99 -15.33
N PRO A 117 -24.60 7.87 -14.58
CA PRO A 117 -25.85 7.17 -14.27
C PRO A 117 -26.77 8.05 -13.41
N ALA A 118 -28.06 7.74 -13.40
CA ALA A 118 -29.07 8.53 -12.68
C ALA A 118 -28.81 8.66 -11.17
N ASN A 119 -28.10 7.69 -10.58
CA ASN A 119 -27.72 7.68 -9.17
C ASN A 119 -26.35 8.30 -8.88
N ALA A 120 -25.71 8.96 -9.86
CA ALA A 120 -24.42 9.61 -9.64
C ALA A 120 -24.56 10.84 -8.72
N HIS A 121 -23.58 11.02 -7.85
CA HIS A 121 -23.51 12.19 -6.98
C HIS A 121 -22.92 13.40 -7.70
N GLN A 122 -23.40 14.62 -7.38
CA GLN A 122 -22.91 15.87 -7.99
C GLN A 122 -21.42 16.14 -7.72
N LEU A 123 -20.90 15.59 -6.62
CA LEU A 123 -19.48 15.70 -6.24
C LEU A 123 -18.59 14.60 -6.83
N SER A 124 -19.12 13.72 -7.69
CA SER A 124 -18.35 12.65 -8.34
C SER A 124 -17.10 13.19 -9.05
N VAL A 125 -15.99 12.47 -8.89
CA VAL A 125 -14.70 12.81 -9.51
C VAL A 125 -14.35 11.93 -10.71
N HIS A 126 -15.23 11.00 -11.12
CA HIS A 126 -15.06 10.31 -12.42
C HIS A 126 -14.88 11.27 -13.60
N PRO A 127 -15.59 12.42 -13.69
CA PRO A 127 -15.38 13.37 -14.78
C PRO A 127 -13.97 13.97 -14.84
N THR A 128 -13.16 13.86 -13.79
CA THR A 128 -11.80 14.43 -13.78
C THR A 128 -10.74 13.44 -14.25
N GLY A 129 -11.11 12.15 -14.31
CA GLY A 129 -10.22 11.03 -14.60
C GLY A 129 -9.34 10.59 -13.44
N MET A 130 -9.54 11.12 -12.23
CA MET A 130 -8.77 10.73 -11.03
C MET A 130 -9.35 9.52 -10.28
N ALA A 131 -10.55 9.05 -10.68
CA ALA A 131 -11.20 7.88 -10.09
C ALA A 131 -11.14 6.65 -11.00
N VAL A 132 -11.08 5.49 -10.34
CA VAL A 132 -11.22 4.17 -10.95
C VAL A 132 -12.16 3.32 -10.10
N ASP A 133 -13.06 2.59 -10.76
CA ASP A 133 -13.87 1.58 -10.09
C ASP A 133 -13.26 0.19 -10.31
N LEU A 134 -13.15 -0.59 -9.24
CA LEU A 134 -12.58 -1.93 -9.24
C LEU A 134 -13.64 -2.96 -8.85
N ARG A 135 -13.65 -4.09 -9.56
CA ARG A 135 -14.53 -5.22 -9.24
C ARG A 135 -14.21 -5.77 -7.85
N ILE A 136 -15.25 -6.10 -7.09
CA ILE A 136 -15.13 -6.88 -5.85
C ILE A 136 -14.91 -8.36 -6.20
N SER A 137 -13.80 -8.95 -5.75
CA SER A 137 -13.53 -10.38 -5.97
C SER A 137 -14.51 -11.27 -5.20
N GLN A 138 -14.86 -12.42 -5.78
CA GLN A 138 -15.67 -13.43 -5.09
C GLN A 138 -14.88 -14.16 -4.00
N ARG A 139 -13.53 -14.17 -4.07
CA ARG A 139 -12.68 -14.79 -3.06
C ARG A 139 -12.43 -13.85 -1.87
N ALA A 140 -12.72 -14.33 -0.67
CA ALA A 140 -12.60 -13.55 0.56
C ALA A 140 -11.17 -13.08 0.84
N ALA A 141 -10.18 -13.95 0.67
CA ALA A 141 -8.77 -13.59 0.86
C ALA A 141 -8.33 -12.46 -0.08
N CYS A 142 -8.82 -12.45 -1.33
CA CYS A 142 -8.47 -11.42 -2.31
C CYS A 142 -9.13 -10.09 -2.02
N ARG A 143 -10.39 -10.11 -1.55
CA ARG A 143 -11.02 -8.91 -1.02
C ARG A 143 -10.23 -8.37 0.16
N GLN A 144 -9.96 -9.20 1.17
CA GLN A 144 -9.23 -8.77 2.36
C GLN A 144 -7.87 -8.17 2.03
N TRP A 145 -7.11 -8.78 1.11
CA TRP A 145 -5.83 -8.25 0.66
C TRP A 145 -5.98 -6.88 -0.02
N LEU A 146 -6.91 -6.76 -0.96
CA LEU A 146 -7.12 -5.51 -1.69
C LEU A 146 -7.63 -4.40 -0.78
N GLU A 147 -8.62 -4.71 0.06
CA GLU A 147 -9.20 -3.80 1.05
C GLU A 147 -8.13 -3.30 2.03
N SER A 148 -7.32 -4.18 2.61
CA SER A 148 -6.22 -3.80 3.50
C SER A 148 -5.18 -2.92 2.79
N THR A 149 -4.85 -3.26 1.55
CA THR A 149 -3.88 -2.48 0.75
C THR A 149 -4.41 -1.07 0.47
N LEU A 150 -5.66 -0.94 0.01
CA LEU A 150 -6.28 0.36 -0.29
C LEU A 150 -6.44 1.21 0.97
N LEU A 151 -6.89 0.64 2.08
CA LEU A 151 -6.99 1.33 3.37
C LEU A 151 -5.62 1.85 3.85
N SER A 152 -4.54 1.08 3.63
CA SER A 152 -3.19 1.52 3.98
C SER A 152 -2.68 2.70 3.15
N LEU A 153 -3.22 2.91 1.94
CA LEU A 153 -2.92 4.05 1.08
C LEU A 153 -3.80 5.25 1.43
N GLU A 154 -5.04 4.99 1.82
CA GLU A 154 -5.99 6.00 2.30
C GLU A 154 -5.56 6.62 3.63
N GLU A 155 -5.06 5.81 4.58
CA GLU A 155 -4.51 6.29 5.85
C GLU A 155 -3.38 7.31 5.63
N LYS A 156 -2.57 7.09 4.58
CA LYS A 156 -1.48 7.98 4.15
C LYS A 156 -1.97 9.18 3.31
N LYS A 157 -3.28 9.35 3.14
CA LYS A 157 -3.90 10.41 2.32
C LYS A 157 -3.37 10.42 0.88
N LEU A 158 -3.22 9.24 0.29
CA LEU A 158 -2.78 9.09 -1.11
C LEU A 158 -3.93 8.80 -2.07
N LEU A 159 -5.04 8.32 -1.53
CA LEU A 159 -6.30 8.06 -2.21
C LEU A 159 -7.43 8.10 -1.19
N ASP A 160 -8.66 8.07 -1.67
CA ASP A 160 -9.88 7.75 -0.91
C ASP A 160 -10.47 6.47 -1.49
N VAL A 161 -10.99 5.58 -0.64
CA VAL A 161 -11.61 4.34 -1.10
C VAL A 161 -12.96 4.10 -0.42
N THR A 162 -13.96 3.83 -1.26
CA THR A 162 -15.31 3.46 -0.83
C THR A 162 -15.71 2.13 -1.44
N ARG A 163 -16.28 1.23 -0.63
CA ARG A 163 -16.97 0.04 -1.15
C ARG A 163 -18.43 0.36 -1.43
N GLU A 164 -18.74 0.60 -2.69
CA GLU A 164 -20.08 0.88 -3.16
C GLU A 164 -20.96 -0.38 -3.15
N ARG A 165 -22.25 -0.18 -2.92
CA ARG A 165 -23.22 -1.28 -2.79
C ARG A 165 -24.06 -1.49 -4.05
N THR A 166 -24.27 -0.46 -4.86
CA THR A 166 -25.21 -0.52 -6.00
C THR A 166 -24.74 0.34 -7.17
N PRO A 167 -24.14 -0.27 -8.21
CA PRO A 167 -23.68 -1.66 -8.27
C PRO A 167 -22.50 -1.93 -7.30
N PRO A 168 -22.23 -3.18 -6.88
CA PRO A 168 -21.10 -3.49 -6.01
C PRO A 168 -19.74 -3.30 -6.71
N HIS A 169 -18.92 -2.37 -6.22
CA HIS A 169 -17.53 -2.14 -6.66
C HIS A 169 -16.75 -1.40 -5.57
N TYR A 170 -15.43 -1.29 -5.72
CA TYR A 170 -14.64 -0.31 -4.98
C TYR A 170 -14.52 0.94 -5.84
N HIS A 171 -14.98 2.08 -5.34
CA HIS A 171 -14.66 3.39 -5.88
C HIS A 171 -13.33 3.85 -5.27
N VAL A 172 -12.34 4.15 -6.11
CA VAL A 172 -11.01 4.62 -5.67
C VAL A 172 -10.72 5.96 -6.33
N ALA A 173 -10.63 7.02 -5.54
CA ALA A 173 -10.20 8.34 -6.00
C ALA A 173 -8.74 8.57 -5.62
N VAL A 174 -7.84 8.53 -6.60
CA VAL A 174 -6.40 8.75 -6.38
C VAL A 174 -6.15 10.23 -6.18
N PHE A 175 -5.35 10.62 -5.18
CA PHE A 175 -4.88 11.99 -4.98
C PHE A 175 -3.54 12.15 -5.74
N PRO A 176 -3.54 12.68 -6.96
CA PRO A 176 -2.46 12.43 -7.92
C PRO A 176 -1.09 12.96 -7.52
N GLU A 177 -0.99 14.19 -7.01
CA GLU A 177 0.28 14.74 -6.55
C GLU A 177 0.83 13.94 -5.36
N ALA A 178 -0.02 13.66 -4.37
CA ALA A 178 0.34 12.91 -3.17
C ALA A 178 0.79 11.48 -3.51
N TYR A 179 0.04 10.76 -4.34
CA TYR A 179 0.36 9.39 -4.73
C TYR A 179 1.64 9.32 -5.58
N THR A 180 1.83 10.24 -6.52
CA THR A 180 3.04 10.28 -7.37
C THR A 180 4.28 10.53 -6.52
N ALA A 181 4.24 11.54 -5.63
CA ALA A 181 5.34 11.85 -4.73
C ALA A 181 5.64 10.67 -3.77
N TYR A 182 4.61 9.95 -3.31
CA TYR A 182 4.81 8.73 -2.52
C TYR A 182 5.58 7.66 -3.29
N VAL A 183 5.19 7.38 -4.55
CA VAL A 183 5.86 6.39 -5.38
C VAL A 183 7.30 6.77 -5.68
N GLU A 184 7.58 8.06 -5.93
CA GLU A 184 8.94 8.56 -6.14
C GLU A 184 9.82 8.33 -4.91
N ARG A 185 9.33 8.65 -3.71
CA ARG A 185 10.05 8.38 -2.45
C ARG A 185 10.30 6.89 -2.24
N GLN A 186 9.32 6.02 -2.55
CA GLN A 186 9.51 4.57 -2.44
C GLN A 186 10.61 4.08 -3.39
N ARG A 187 10.60 4.52 -4.66
CA ARG A 187 11.62 4.15 -5.64
C ARG A 187 13.02 4.63 -5.25
N ALA A 188 13.13 5.85 -4.72
CA ALA A 188 14.40 6.36 -4.21
C ALA A 188 14.92 5.50 -3.05
N ALA A 189 14.07 5.19 -2.07
CA ALA A 189 14.43 4.33 -0.96
C ALA A 189 14.79 2.88 -1.38
N GLU A 190 14.13 2.33 -2.39
CA GLU A 190 14.47 1.04 -2.99
C GLU A 190 15.86 1.07 -3.64
N ALA A 191 16.16 2.13 -4.41
CA ALA A 191 17.47 2.30 -5.05
C ALA A 191 18.61 2.44 -4.04
N GLU A 192 18.42 3.25 -2.99
CA GLU A 192 19.39 3.40 -1.89
C GLU A 192 19.66 2.06 -1.18
N ARG A 193 18.61 1.25 -0.95
CA ARG A 193 18.76 -0.08 -0.36
C ARG A 193 19.51 -1.05 -1.26
N GLU A 194 19.28 -0.99 -2.57
CA GLU A 194 20.00 -1.81 -3.55
C GLU A 194 21.49 -1.43 -3.60
N GLU A 195 21.79 -0.13 -3.64
CA GLU A 195 23.16 0.38 -3.62
C GLU A 195 23.90 -0.03 -2.33
N ALA A 196 23.27 0.14 -1.17
CA ALA A 196 23.81 -0.30 0.11
C ALA A 196 24.06 -1.82 0.13
N ALA A 197 23.15 -2.62 -0.42
CA ALA A 197 23.31 -4.08 -0.49
C ALA A 197 24.47 -4.50 -1.41
N VAL A 198 24.74 -3.75 -2.48
CA VAL A 198 25.92 -3.96 -3.35
C VAL A 198 27.21 -3.59 -2.63
N ALA A 199 27.24 -2.45 -1.93
CA ALA A 199 28.42 -2.01 -1.16
C ALA A 199 28.80 -2.99 -0.05
N VAL A 200 27.82 -3.54 0.67
CA VAL A 200 28.04 -4.57 1.69
C VAL A 200 28.63 -5.85 1.08
N LYS A 201 28.19 -6.26 -0.12
CA LYS A 201 28.75 -7.43 -0.83
C LYS A 201 30.14 -7.18 -1.43
N ALA A 202 30.47 -5.93 -1.75
CA ALA A 202 31.76 -5.55 -2.36
C ALA A 202 32.87 -5.28 -1.34
N THR A 203 32.53 -5.16 -0.05
CA THR A 203 33.53 -4.96 1.01
C THR A 203 34.20 -6.31 1.32
N PRO A 204 35.50 -6.51 1.01
CA PRO A 204 36.19 -7.73 1.39
C PRO A 204 36.16 -7.86 2.92
N ALA A 205 35.85 -9.05 3.41
CA ALA A 205 35.90 -9.34 4.84
C ALA A 205 37.27 -8.92 5.38
N LYS A 206 37.29 -7.93 6.27
CA LYS A 206 38.50 -7.57 7.02
C LYS A 206 38.99 -8.88 7.67
N PRO A 207 40.23 -9.32 7.41
CA PRO A 207 40.74 -10.54 8.02
C PRO A 207 40.57 -10.41 9.53
N ALA A 208 39.94 -11.42 10.13
CA ALA A 208 39.76 -11.46 11.57
C ALA A 208 41.13 -11.23 12.23
N PRO A 209 41.23 -10.36 13.26
CA PRO A 209 42.45 -10.31 14.05
C PRO A 209 42.75 -11.73 14.52
N ALA A 210 43.98 -12.19 14.27
CA ALA A 210 44.43 -13.50 14.70
C ALA A 210 44.09 -13.67 16.18
N VAL A 211 43.27 -14.67 16.49
CA VAL A 211 42.95 -15.04 17.87
C VAL A 211 44.28 -15.39 18.53
N PRO A 212 44.73 -14.68 19.57
CA PRO A 212 45.88 -15.12 20.34
C PRO A 212 45.56 -16.49 20.95
N THR A 213 46.49 -17.42 20.77
CA THR A 213 46.43 -18.78 21.27
C THR A 213 46.09 -18.76 22.76
N PRO A 214 45.06 -19.50 23.22
CA PRO A 214 44.78 -19.61 24.64
C PRO A 214 45.93 -20.35 25.33
N GLU A 215 46.52 -19.67 26.31
CA GLU A 215 47.43 -20.24 27.31
C GLU A 215 46.69 -21.35 28.08
N PRO A 216 47.34 -22.49 28.40
CA PRO A 216 46.66 -23.64 29.00
C PRO A 216 46.11 -23.31 30.40
N ALA A 217 44.86 -23.73 30.60
CA ALA A 217 44.09 -23.53 31.81
C ALA A 217 44.63 -24.35 33.00
N THR A 218 44.72 -23.72 34.16
CA THR A 218 44.85 -24.39 35.46
C THR A 218 43.49 -24.92 35.89
N GLU A 219 43.42 -26.22 36.17
CA GLU A 219 42.24 -26.91 36.71
C GLU A 219 41.78 -26.31 38.04
N GLN A 220 40.46 -26.09 38.17
CA GLN A 220 39.78 -26.03 39.46
C GLN A 220 38.57 -26.97 39.45
N PRO A 221 38.21 -27.56 40.61
CA PRO A 221 37.36 -28.74 40.67
C PRO A 221 35.87 -28.41 40.57
N GLU A 222 35.13 -29.42 40.11
CA GLU A 222 33.68 -29.52 40.08
C GLU A 222 33.04 -29.24 41.44
N GLU A 223 32.01 -28.38 41.46
CA GLU A 223 30.98 -28.42 42.49
C GLU A 223 29.59 -28.59 41.86
N GLU A 224 28.98 -29.68 42.28
CA GLU A 224 27.70 -30.26 41.91
C GLU A 224 26.55 -29.45 42.55
N ARG A 225 25.50 -29.08 41.80
CA ARG A 225 24.08 -29.46 42.05
C ARG A 225 23.01 -28.51 41.48
N SER A 226 22.04 -29.18 40.84
CA SER A 226 20.59 -29.07 41.06
C SER A 226 19.82 -27.85 40.52
N GLY A 227 18.75 -28.13 39.77
CA GLY A 227 17.53 -27.30 39.85
C GLY A 227 16.83 -26.99 38.53
N THR A 228 16.01 -27.91 38.07
CA THR A 228 15.09 -27.90 36.92
C THR A 228 14.09 -26.72 36.78
N LYS A 229 13.90 -26.34 35.50
CA LYS A 229 12.66 -25.94 34.77
C LYS A 229 12.09 -24.51 34.94
N GLY A 230 12.38 -23.66 33.95
CA GLY A 230 11.59 -22.47 33.57
C GLY A 230 10.75 -22.70 32.30
N PRO A 231 9.68 -21.91 32.06
CA PRO A 231 8.67 -22.19 31.05
C PRO A 231 9.11 -21.79 29.63
N LEU A 232 8.62 -22.54 28.63
CA LEU A 232 8.76 -22.25 27.20
C LEU A 232 8.09 -20.91 26.87
N LEU A 233 8.89 -19.94 26.42
CA LEU A 233 8.43 -18.73 25.74
C LEU A 233 8.38 -19.00 24.24
N ALA A 234 7.19 -18.86 23.67
CA ALA A 234 6.93 -18.96 22.25
C ALA A 234 7.62 -17.82 21.49
N ALA A 235 8.55 -18.17 20.60
CA ALA A 235 9.09 -17.24 19.61
C ALA A 235 8.31 -17.41 18.30
N VAL A 236 7.48 -16.41 17.98
CA VAL A 236 6.88 -16.21 16.66
C VAL A 236 7.99 -15.74 15.73
N LEU A 237 8.49 -16.65 14.88
CA LEU A 237 9.36 -16.30 13.76
C LEU A 237 8.49 -15.81 12.59
N LEU A 238 8.50 -14.50 12.36
CA LEU A 238 8.12 -13.91 11.08
C LEU A 238 9.18 -14.30 10.05
N ALA A 239 8.90 -15.36 9.29
CA ALA A 239 9.66 -15.72 8.11
C ALA A 239 9.36 -14.71 6.98
N GLY A 240 10.25 -13.74 6.78
CA GLY A 240 10.32 -12.98 5.55
C GLY A 240 10.85 -13.89 4.44
N ALA A 241 9.98 -14.27 3.49
CA ALA A 241 10.40 -14.96 2.28
C ALA A 241 11.14 -13.97 1.36
N MET A 242 12.46 -14.04 1.35
CA MET A 242 13.26 -13.51 0.25
C MET A 242 13.07 -14.41 -0.97
N VAL A 243 12.29 -13.95 -1.94
CA VAL A 243 12.23 -14.58 -3.27
C VAL A 243 13.39 -14.05 -4.10
N THR A 244 14.39 -14.90 -4.32
CA THR A 244 15.45 -14.67 -5.30
C THR A 244 14.88 -14.78 -6.71
N ARG A 245 14.91 -13.65 -7.45
CA ARG A 245 14.52 -13.57 -8.87
C ARG A 245 15.56 -14.29 -9.73
N SER A 246 15.25 -15.52 -10.15
CA SER A 246 16.04 -16.24 -11.15
C SER A 246 15.81 -15.63 -12.53
N ARG A 247 16.84 -14.93 -13.05
CA ARG A 247 16.94 -14.57 -14.47
C ARG A 247 17.11 -15.86 -15.28
N ARG A 248 16.10 -16.24 -16.07
CA ARG A 248 16.35 -17.06 -17.26
C ARG A 248 16.34 -16.18 -18.50
N ARG A 249 17.52 -16.10 -19.10
CA ARG A 249 17.75 -15.68 -20.48
C ARG A 249 17.30 -16.80 -21.42
N ARG A 250 16.60 -16.38 -22.47
CA ARG A 250 16.45 -16.92 -23.84
C ARG A 250 14.98 -17.02 -24.22
#